data_AF-A0AAW1VKT3-F1
#
_entry.id   AF-A0AAW1VKT3-F1
#
_cell.length_a   1.000
_cell.length_b   1.000
_cell.length_c   1.000
_cell.angle_alpha   90.00
_cell.angle_beta   90.00
_cell.angle_gamma   90.00
#
_symmetry.space_group_name_H-M   'P 1'
#
loop_
_entity.id
_entity.type
_entity.pdbx_description
1 polymer ?
#
loop_
_entity_poly.entity_id
_entity_poly.type
_entity_poly.pdbx_seq_one_letter_code
_entity_poly.pdbx_strand_id
1 'polypeptide(L)'
;MELNTIKDAFERVVKKQKLSSSKSQEVIHQVGREIEQALTEILSAQDPSSPVDQRSILSELKLKLNAVGPVQQLEGSHKELNLSLSKYTKLLERSLNPDISKAYRDVDFDHHIVNQLIANHFYRQGLFDLGRWHNR
;
A
#
# COMPACT_ATOMS: atom_id res chain seq x y z
N MET A 1 24.03 -8.14 0.80
CA MET A 1 23.11 -9.08 1.49
C MET A 1 21.81 -8.41 1.93
N GLU A 2 21.83 -7.17 2.44
CA GLU A 2 20.63 -6.40 2.85
C GLU A 2 19.52 -6.30 1.77
N LEU A 3 19.87 -6.05 0.51
CA LEU A 3 18.91 -5.87 -0.59
C LEU A 3 18.05 -7.11 -0.89
N ASN A 4 18.64 -8.31 -0.78
CA ASN A 4 17.89 -9.56 -0.97
C ASN A 4 16.89 -9.77 0.18
N THR A 5 17.25 -9.41 1.41
CA THR A 5 16.35 -9.47 2.56
C THR A 5 15.19 -8.46 2.45
N ILE A 6 15.45 -7.26 1.94
CA ILE A 6 14.39 -6.27 1.64
C ILE A 6 13.44 -6.83 0.58
N LYS A 7 13.99 -7.40 -0.50
CA LYS A 7 13.20 -7.99 -1.59
C LYS A 7 12.33 -9.15 -1.08
N ASP A 8 12.89 -10.07 -0.31
CA ASP A 8 12.14 -11.20 0.25
C ASP A 8 11.03 -10.75 1.20
N ALA A 9 11.30 -9.72 2.02
CA ALA A 9 10.29 -9.14 2.90
C ALA A 9 9.16 -8.46 2.12
N PHE A 10 9.50 -7.74 1.05
CA PHE A 10 8.52 -7.14 0.14
C PHE A 10 7.65 -8.21 -0.55
N GLU A 11 8.25 -9.27 -1.08
CA GLU A 11 7.51 -10.37 -1.70
C GLU A 11 6.53 -11.04 -0.73
N ARG A 12 6.90 -11.16 0.56
CA ARG A 12 5.99 -11.66 1.60
C ARG A 12 4.80 -10.73 1.82
N VAL A 13 5.02 -9.41 1.84
CA VAL A 13 3.95 -8.41 1.94
C VAL A 13 3.03 -8.49 0.72
N VAL A 14 3.58 -8.55 -0.50
CA VAL A 14 2.80 -8.69 -1.73
C VAL A 14 1.94 -9.95 -1.72
N LYS A 15 2.50 -11.09 -1.30
CA LYS A 15 1.73 -12.35 -1.19
C LYS A 15 0.59 -12.22 -0.18
N LYS A 16 0.84 -11.62 0.99
CA LYS A 16 -0.20 -11.38 2.01
C LYS A 16 -1.27 -10.40 1.53
N GLN A 17 -0.89 -9.38 0.77
CA GLN A 17 -1.80 -8.40 0.20
C GLN A 17 -2.72 -9.03 -0.84
N LYS A 18 -2.19 -9.86 -1.75
CA LYS A 18 -3.00 -10.63 -2.70
C LYS A 18 -3.98 -11.56 -2.00
N LEU A 19 -3.53 -12.28 -0.97
CA LEU A 19 -4.37 -13.20 -0.21
C LEU A 19 -5.47 -12.46 0.56
N SER A 20 -5.14 -11.35 1.21
CA SER A 20 -6.11 -10.48 1.91
C SER A 20 -7.14 -9.91 0.94
N SER A 21 -6.72 -9.45 -0.24
CA SER A 21 -7.62 -8.95 -1.28
C SER A 21 -8.56 -10.04 -1.78
N SER A 22 -8.05 -11.24 -2.06
CA SER A 22 -8.85 -12.38 -2.50
C SER A 22 -9.89 -12.77 -1.45
N LYS A 23 -9.49 -12.83 -0.18
CA LYS A 23 -10.37 -13.17 0.94
C LYS A 23 -11.45 -12.11 1.17
N SER A 24 -11.08 -10.83 1.04
CA SER A 24 -12.04 -9.72 1.14
C SER A 24 -13.08 -9.79 0.03
N GLN A 25 -12.64 -10.06 -1.20
CA GLN A 25 -13.51 -10.21 -2.36
C GLN A 25 -14.47 -11.40 -2.18
N GLU A 26 -14.00 -12.53 -1.66
CA GLU A 26 -14.84 -13.69 -1.35
C GLU A 26 -15.92 -13.38 -0.33
N VAL A 27 -15.58 -12.69 0.77
CA VAL A 27 -16.53 -12.26 1.80
C VAL A 27 -17.59 -11.31 1.20
N ILE A 28 -17.17 -10.35 0.38
CA ILE A 28 -18.09 -9.43 -0.31
C ILE A 28 -19.03 -10.20 -1.25
N HIS A 29 -18.50 -11.15 -2.03
CA HIS A 29 -19.32 -11.98 -2.92
C HIS A 29 -20.30 -12.86 -2.14
N GLN A 30 -19.91 -13.44 -1.01
CA GLN A 30 -20.83 -14.21 -0.17
C GLN A 30 -21.98 -13.32 0.32
N VAL A 31 -21.68 -12.13 0.87
CA VAL A 31 -22.69 -11.17 1.31
C VAL A 31 -23.63 -10.78 0.15
N GLY A 32 -23.07 -10.52 -1.04
CA GLY A 32 -23.86 -10.22 -2.23
C GLY A 32 -24.81 -11.35 -2.61
N ARG A 33 -24.34 -12.60 -2.62
CA ARG A 33 -25.17 -13.78 -2.92
C ARG A 33 -26.31 -13.96 -1.93
N GLU A 34 -26.05 -13.79 -0.63
CA GLU A 34 -27.11 -13.90 0.39
C GLU A 34 -28.21 -12.85 0.18
N ILE A 35 -27.83 -11.61 -0.18
CA ILE A 35 -28.77 -10.53 -0.48
C ILE A 35 -29.56 -10.84 -1.77
N GLU A 36 -28.89 -11.26 -2.84
CA GLU A 36 -29.54 -11.63 -4.12
C GLU A 36 -30.50 -12.80 -3.94
N GLN A 37 -30.13 -13.80 -3.13
CA GLN A 37 -31.00 -14.93 -2.81
C GLN A 37 -32.26 -14.46 -2.07
N ALA A 38 -32.10 -13.68 -1.01
CA ALA A 38 -33.24 -13.15 -0.26
C ALA A 38 -34.15 -12.27 -1.12
N LEU A 39 -33.59 -11.49 -2.04
CA LEU A 39 -34.37 -10.70 -3.01
C LEU A 39 -35.14 -11.59 -3.98
N THR A 40 -34.52 -12.64 -4.49
CA THR A 40 -35.16 -13.59 -5.42
C THR A 40 -36.30 -14.34 -4.73
N GLU A 41 -36.12 -14.73 -3.47
CA GLU A 41 -37.17 -15.36 -2.65
C GLU A 41 -38.35 -14.41 -2.41
N ILE A 42 -38.10 -13.13 -2.12
CA ILE A 42 -39.16 -12.12 -1.95
C ILE A 42 -39.93 -11.86 -3.26
N LEU A 43 -39.23 -11.82 -4.39
CA LEU A 43 -39.85 -11.55 -5.70
C LEU A 43 -40.62 -12.75 -6.25
N SER A 44 -40.11 -13.98 -6.05
CA SER A 44 -40.78 -15.22 -6.46
C SER A 44 -42.04 -15.51 -5.62
N ALA A 45 -42.06 -14.96 -4.41
CA ALA A 45 -43.14 -15.03 -3.44
C ALA A 45 -44.34 -14.10 -3.71
N GLN A 46 -44.25 -13.21 -4.71
CA GLN A 46 -45.35 -12.29 -5.07
C GLN A 46 -46.50 -12.95 -5.85
N ASP A 47 -46.52 -14.28 -5.96
CA ASP A 47 -47.69 -14.99 -6.47
C ASP A 47 -48.88 -14.81 -5.50
N PRO A 48 -50.03 -14.28 -5.96
CA PRO A 48 -51.10 -13.77 -5.09
C PRO A 48 -51.84 -14.82 -4.24
N SER A 49 -51.43 -16.09 -4.28
CA SER A 49 -52.08 -17.20 -3.56
C SER A 49 -51.39 -17.63 -2.26
N SER A 50 -50.24 -17.04 -1.89
CA SER A 50 -49.49 -17.43 -0.69
C SER A 50 -49.13 -16.21 0.17
N PRO A 51 -49.52 -16.16 1.46
CA PRO A 51 -49.02 -15.14 2.37
C PRO A 51 -47.56 -15.45 2.69
N VAL A 52 -46.65 -15.01 1.84
CA VAL A 52 -45.22 -15.20 2.13
C VAL A 52 -44.82 -14.26 3.24
N ASP A 53 -44.29 -14.86 4.31
CA ASP A 53 -43.84 -14.15 5.50
C ASP A 53 -42.49 -13.48 5.20
N GLN A 54 -42.51 -12.36 4.49
CA GLN A 54 -41.33 -11.54 4.14
C GLN A 54 -40.47 -11.24 5.38
N ARG A 55 -41.11 -11.16 6.55
CA ARG A 55 -40.46 -10.97 7.84
C ARG A 55 -39.57 -12.15 8.23
N SER A 56 -39.98 -13.37 7.89
CA SER A 56 -39.17 -14.58 8.06
C SER A 56 -37.93 -14.54 7.17
N ILE A 57 -38.09 -14.22 5.88
CA ILE A 57 -36.97 -14.15 4.91
C ILE A 57 -35.93 -13.11 5.35
N LEU A 58 -36.38 -11.92 5.77
CA LEU A 58 -35.48 -10.88 6.28
C LEU A 58 -34.79 -11.28 7.60
N SER A 59 -35.48 -12.02 8.47
CA SER A 59 -34.88 -12.53 9.71
C SER A 59 -33.81 -13.59 9.43
N GLU A 60 -34.03 -14.43 8.43
CA GLU A 60 -33.07 -15.45 7.99
C GLU A 60 -31.85 -14.80 7.33
N LEU A 61 -32.04 -13.82 6.45
CA LEU A 61 -30.96 -13.02 5.86
C LEU A 61 -30.10 -12.37 6.96
N LYS A 62 -30.73 -11.78 7.98
CA LYS A 62 -30.01 -11.19 9.12
C LYS A 62 -29.19 -12.23 9.88
N LEU A 63 -29.73 -13.43 10.09
CA LEU A 63 -29.00 -14.53 10.72
C LEU A 63 -27.81 -14.98 9.88
N LYS A 64 -27.98 -15.16 8.57
CA LYS A 64 -26.90 -15.55 7.64
C LYS A 64 -25.79 -14.50 7.58
N LEU A 65 -26.14 -13.21 7.47
CA LEU A 65 -25.15 -12.13 7.49
C LEU A 65 -24.38 -12.03 8.81
N ASN A 66 -25.07 -12.24 9.94
CA ASN A 66 -24.42 -12.31 11.24
C ASN A 66 -23.51 -13.53 11.39
N ALA A 67 -23.89 -14.67 10.82
CA ALA A 67 -23.07 -15.89 10.82
C ALA A 67 -21.82 -15.74 9.94
N VAL A 68 -21.91 -15.03 8.81
CA VAL A 68 -20.74 -14.70 7.97
C VAL A 68 -19.77 -13.79 8.74
N GLY A 69 -20.27 -12.90 9.59
CA GLY A 69 -19.45 -11.98 10.38
C GLY A 69 -18.47 -11.16 9.52
N PRO A 70 -18.91 -10.56 8.40
CA PRO A 70 -18.02 -10.05 7.36
C PRO A 70 -17.06 -8.98 7.88
N VAL A 71 -17.53 -8.13 8.80
CA VAL A 71 -16.72 -7.09 9.45
C VAL A 71 -15.56 -7.69 10.23
N GLN A 72 -15.80 -8.72 11.04
CA GLN A 72 -14.76 -9.36 11.84
C GLN A 72 -13.73 -10.09 10.96
N GLN A 73 -14.19 -10.76 9.90
CA GLN A 73 -13.29 -11.44 8.96
C GLN A 73 -12.40 -10.46 8.19
N LEU A 74 -12.99 -9.34 7.71
CA LEU A 74 -12.27 -8.28 7.02
C LEU A 74 -11.29 -7.58 7.96
N GLU A 75 -11.70 -7.23 9.18
CA GLU A 75 -10.84 -6.61 10.19
C GLU A 75 -9.64 -7.49 10.54
N GLY A 76 -9.85 -8.80 10.72
CA GLY A 76 -8.76 -9.75 10.98
C GLY A 76 -7.74 -9.77 9.85
N SER A 77 -8.22 -9.88 8.60
CA SER A 77 -7.34 -9.87 7.43
C SER A 77 -6.58 -8.55 7.28
N HIS A 78 -7.22 -7.41 7.55
CA HIS A 78 -6.59 -6.10 7.50
C HIS A 78 -5.53 -5.93 8.59
N LYS A 79 -5.79 -6.38 9.82
CA LYS A 79 -4.82 -6.31 10.93
C LYS A 79 -3.55 -7.11 10.61
N GLU A 80 -3.69 -8.31 10.05
CA GLU A 80 -2.54 -9.14 9.67
C GLU A 80 -1.69 -8.51 8.56
N LEU A 81 -2.35 -7.89 7.57
CA LEU A 81 -1.68 -7.16 6.49
C LEU A 81 -0.92 -5.95 7.05
N ASN A 82 -1.56 -5.13 7.88
CA ASN A 82 -0.95 -3.96 8.50
C ASN A 82 0.26 -4.33 9.39
N LEU A 83 0.19 -5.44 10.11
CA LEU A 83 1.32 -5.95 10.87
C LEU A 83 2.51 -6.30 9.97
N SER A 84 2.24 -6.91 8.81
CA SER A 84 3.29 -7.25 7.84
C SER A 84 3.91 -6.01 7.18
N LEU A 85 3.09 -5.01 6.83
CA LEU A 85 3.55 -3.71 6.33
C LEU A 85 4.40 -2.99 7.37
N SER A 86 3.95 -2.92 8.62
CA SER A 86 4.68 -2.27 9.71
C SER A 86 6.06 -2.88 9.93
N LYS A 87 6.18 -4.22 9.82
CA LYS A 87 7.47 -4.92 9.88
C LYS A 87 8.37 -4.58 8.69
N TYR A 88 7.80 -4.49 7.49
CA TYR A 88 8.53 -4.11 6.30
C TYR A 88 9.03 -2.65 6.35
N THR A 89 8.21 -1.70 6.81
CA THR A 89 8.60 -0.31 7.00
C THR A 89 9.78 -0.19 7.97
N LYS A 90 9.72 -0.86 9.13
CA LYS A 90 10.85 -0.88 10.09
C LYS A 90 12.13 -1.48 9.49
N LEU A 91 11.99 -2.47 8.61
CA LEU A 91 13.12 -3.06 7.90
C LEU A 91 13.72 -2.05 6.91
N LEU A 92 12.89 -1.33 6.15
CA LEU A 92 13.33 -0.24 5.27
C LEU A 92 14.03 0.87 6.04
N GLU A 93 13.46 1.33 7.15
CA GLU A 93 14.05 2.38 7.99
C GLU A 93 15.42 1.98 8.56
N ARG A 94 15.63 0.69 8.84
CA ARG A 94 16.91 0.17 9.32
C ARG A 94 17.96 0.03 8.22
N SER A 95 17.53 -0.35 7.02
CA SER A 95 18.43 -0.72 5.91
C SER A 95 18.74 0.45 4.97
N LEU A 96 17.82 1.41 4.85
CA LEU A 96 18.01 2.66 4.15
C LEU A 96 18.32 3.73 5.18
N ASN A 97 19.57 4.21 5.21
CA ASN A 97 19.95 5.31 6.10
C ASN A 97 19.02 6.51 5.84
N PRO A 98 18.21 6.95 6.83
CA PRO A 98 17.33 8.10 6.68
C PRO A 98 18.13 9.42 6.59
N ASP A 99 19.42 9.36 6.92
CA ASP A 99 20.32 10.50 6.91
C ASP A 99 21.04 10.63 5.57
N ILE A 100 20.45 11.43 4.66
CA ILE A 100 21.05 11.79 3.37
C ILE A 100 22.43 12.43 3.56
N SER A 101 22.69 13.09 4.70
CA SER A 101 24.02 13.68 4.98
C SER A 101 25.12 12.64 5.13
N LYS A 102 24.79 11.39 5.48
CA LYS A 102 25.73 10.24 5.50
C LYS A 102 25.82 9.51 4.16
N ALA A 103 24.86 9.72 3.27
CA ALA A 103 24.87 9.20 1.89
C ALA A 103 25.68 10.09 0.95
N TYR A 104 25.80 11.39 1.27
CA TYR A 104 26.96 12.18 0.88
C TYR A 104 28.18 11.54 1.55
N ARG A 105 28.81 10.60 0.83
CA ARG A 105 30.21 10.30 1.11
C ARG A 105 30.96 11.62 1.08
N ASP A 106 32.06 11.69 1.81
CA ASP A 106 33.13 12.64 1.52
C ASP A 106 33.58 12.31 0.08
N VAL A 107 32.86 12.86 -0.89
CA VAL A 107 33.22 12.77 -2.30
C VAL A 107 34.36 13.75 -2.38
N ASP A 108 35.57 13.21 -2.46
CA ASP A 108 36.77 14.00 -2.67
C ASP A 108 36.62 14.65 -4.05
N PHE A 109 36.08 15.86 -4.04
CA PHE A 109 35.94 16.64 -5.25
C PHE A 109 37.34 17.10 -5.61
N ASP A 110 37.75 16.83 -6.85
CA ASP A 110 38.92 17.48 -7.41
C ASP A 110 38.65 18.99 -7.40
N HIS A 111 39.26 19.66 -6.45
CA HIS A 111 39.07 21.09 -6.22
C HIS A 111 39.45 21.87 -7.47
N HIS A 112 40.43 21.39 -8.25
CA HIS A 112 40.82 22.03 -9.50
C HIS A 112 39.70 21.98 -10.55
N ILE A 113 39.06 20.82 -10.72
CA ILE A 113 37.97 20.65 -11.68
C ILE A 113 36.74 21.48 -11.28
N VAL A 114 36.38 21.47 -9.99
CA VAL A 114 35.25 22.26 -9.47
C VAL A 114 35.54 23.75 -9.63
N ASN A 115 36.75 24.17 -9.29
CA ASN A 115 37.20 25.54 -9.42
C ASN A 115 37.17 26.02 -10.87
N GLN A 116 37.60 25.17 -11.81
CA GLN A 116 37.57 25.46 -13.24
C GLN A 116 36.13 25.56 -13.77
N LEU A 117 35.22 24.71 -13.29
CA LEU A 117 33.80 24.76 -13.66
C LEU A 117 33.16 26.08 -13.21
N ILE A 118 33.43 26.48 -11.97
CA ILE A 118 32.94 27.74 -11.39
C ILE A 118 33.58 28.95 -12.10
N ALA A 119 34.88 28.92 -12.38
CA ALA A 119 35.56 29.99 -13.12
C ALA A 119 34.98 30.16 -14.53
N ASN A 120 34.74 29.06 -15.25
CA ASN A 120 34.09 29.07 -16.56
C ASN A 120 32.67 29.62 -16.50
N HIS A 121 31.92 29.33 -15.44
CA HIS A 121 30.59 29.92 -15.22
C HIS A 121 30.67 31.44 -15.07
N PHE A 122 31.57 31.96 -14.23
CA PHE A 122 31.76 33.40 -14.06
C PHE A 122 32.26 34.08 -15.34
N TYR A 123 33.15 33.44 -16.10
CA TYR A 123 33.58 33.95 -17.40
C TYR A 123 32.43 34.04 -18.39
N ARG A 124 31.51 33.06 -18.42
CA ARG A 124 30.30 33.12 -19.26
C ARG A 124 29.32 34.23 -18.85
N GLN A 125 29.29 34.59 -17.57
CA GLN A 125 28.49 35.71 -17.06
C GLN A 125 29.17 37.08 -17.17
N GLY A 126 30.40 37.14 -17.69
CA GLY A 126 31.18 38.38 -17.80
C GLY A 126 31.82 38.85 -16.49
N LEU A 127 31.85 38.00 -15.45
CA LEU A 127 32.42 38.28 -14.13
C LEU A 127 33.87 37.79 -14.05
N PHE A 128 34.76 38.42 -14.83
CA PHE A 128 36.14 37.96 -15.04
C PHE A 128 37.02 37.99 -13.79
N ASP A 129 36.79 38.93 -12.87
CA ASP A 129 37.60 39.05 -11.63
C ASP A 129 37.34 37.89 -10.67
N LEU A 130 36.09 37.44 -10.56
CA LEU A 130 35.71 36.27 -9.76
C LEU A 130 36.21 34.97 -10.41
N GLY A 131 36.14 34.87 -11.73
CA GLY A 131 36.68 33.72 -12.48
C GLY A 131 38.20 33.56 -12.31
N ARG A 132 38.96 34.67 -12.26
CA ARG A 132 40.41 34.65 -12.01
C ARG A 132 40.80 34.21 -10.62
N TRP A 133 39.97 34.51 -9.62
CA TRP A 133 40.24 34.12 -8.23
C TRP A 133 40.09 32.61 -8.04
N HIS A 134 39.10 32.00 -8.69
CA HIS A 134 38.86 30.57 -8.59
C HIS A 134 39.80 29.73 -9.46
N ASN A 135 40.42 30.27 -10.50
CA ASN A 135 41.29 29.50 -11.42
C ASN A 135 42.78 29.42 -11.00
N ARG A 136 43.09 29.61 -9.71
CA ARG A 136 44.44 29.41 -9.14
C ARG A 136 44.50 28.09 -8.37
#